data_AF-A0A6P6RRI3-F1
#
_entry.id   AF-A0A6P6RRI3-F1
#
_cell.length_a   1.000
_cell.length_b   1.000
_cell.length_c   1.000
_cell.angle_alpha   90.00
_cell.angle_beta   90.00
_cell.angle_gamma   90.00
#
_symmetry.space_group_name_H-M   'P 1'
#
loop_
_entity.id
_entity.type
_entity.pdbx_description
1 polymer ?
#
loop_
_entity_poly.entity_id
_entity_poly.type
_entity_poly.pdbx_seq_one_letter_code
_entity_poly.pdbx_strand_id
1 'polypeptide(L)'
;MWIGRIGKKSAAFINHKPFHPGNYQNQEKVWLAEQKQKEEQKKEKELEERRREEVKIEELRRALRGEAKAALQLQNKEGEVISPAEELQQKAREAARQQALQRKQQEAHQRLKQPAKSSLYSEDVFILGHTSVFGSYYSRGEQKWGFSCCKCLERSARCPLNQAEEQRINKRKHRNGCQVQPADAVTRACSSPKQEEKDRIDEARDGILTDTATSSPSNNGEAGSNFHATGMKKRAREGGVAAYLKLMETTDDGD
;
A
#
# COMPACT_ATOMS: atom_id res chain seq x y z
N MET A 1 40.99 -50.44 -45.72
CA MET A 1 40.09 -49.26 -45.75
C MET A 1 40.65 -48.25 -46.75
N TRP A 2 39.90 -47.84 -47.77
CA TRP A 2 40.42 -46.97 -48.84
C TRP A 2 39.40 -45.92 -49.29
N ILE A 3 39.13 -44.92 -48.43
CA ILE A 3 38.53 -43.65 -48.88
C ILE A 3 39.70 -42.79 -49.39
N GLY A 4 40.16 -43.10 -50.60
CA GLY A 4 41.34 -42.53 -51.22
C GLY A 4 41.01 -41.78 -52.52
N ARG A 5 40.97 -40.45 -52.45
CA ARG A 5 41.06 -39.54 -53.62
C ARG A 5 39.94 -39.61 -54.69
N ILE A 6 38.67 -39.71 -54.28
CA ILE A 6 37.58 -39.10 -55.05
C ILE A 6 37.52 -37.61 -54.63
N GLY A 7 38.38 -36.71 -55.09
CA GLY A 7 38.99 -36.62 -56.41
C GLY A 7 38.54 -35.28 -57.00
N LYS A 8 39.31 -34.22 -56.71
CA LYS A 8 39.05 -32.75 -56.80
C LYS A 8 37.85 -32.24 -57.62
N LYS A 9 37.53 -32.85 -58.76
CA LYS A 9 36.32 -32.60 -59.59
C LYS A 9 35.00 -32.85 -58.84
N SER A 10 34.95 -33.85 -57.96
CA SER A 10 33.75 -34.14 -57.13
C SER A 10 33.46 -33.02 -56.13
N ALA A 11 34.49 -32.48 -55.47
CA ALA A 11 34.37 -31.38 -54.53
C ALA A 11 33.88 -30.09 -55.23
N ALA A 12 34.38 -29.80 -56.45
CA ALA A 12 33.87 -28.69 -57.25
C ALA A 12 32.37 -28.84 -57.57
N PHE A 13 31.92 -30.03 -57.98
CA PHE A 13 30.48 -30.28 -58.21
C PHE A 13 29.63 -30.14 -56.95
N ILE A 14 30.15 -30.54 -55.79
CA ILE A 14 29.47 -30.36 -54.50
C ILE A 14 29.39 -28.87 -54.13
N ASN A 15 30.39 -28.06 -54.43
CA ASN A 15 30.35 -26.60 -54.22
C ASN A 15 29.30 -25.89 -55.09
N HIS A 16 28.88 -26.44 -56.23
CA HIS A 16 27.76 -25.89 -57.00
C HIS A 16 26.38 -26.28 -56.43
N LYS A 17 26.29 -27.13 -55.40
CA LYS A 17 25.02 -27.50 -54.79
C LYS A 17 24.51 -26.40 -53.84
N PRO A 18 23.20 -26.12 -53.80
CA PRO A 18 22.64 -25.00 -53.04
C PRO A 18 22.74 -25.16 -51.52
N PHE A 19 23.03 -26.37 -51.02
CA PHE A 19 23.13 -26.67 -49.59
C PHE A 19 24.58 -26.75 -49.07
N HIS A 20 25.60 -26.61 -49.92
CA HIS A 20 26.99 -26.73 -49.49
C HIS A 20 27.55 -25.37 -49.03
N PRO A 21 28.32 -25.30 -47.93
CA PRO A 21 28.97 -24.05 -47.49
C PRO A 21 30.10 -23.59 -48.43
N GLY A 22 30.59 -24.47 -49.30
CA GLY A 22 31.54 -24.12 -50.36
C GLY A 22 30.92 -23.42 -51.59
N ASN A 23 29.60 -23.18 -51.59
CA ASN A 23 28.91 -22.47 -52.67
C ASN A 23 29.06 -20.96 -52.49
N TYR A 24 29.51 -20.26 -53.56
CA TYR A 24 29.67 -18.80 -53.57
C TYR A 24 28.41 -18.06 -53.09
N GLN A 25 27.21 -18.48 -53.52
CA GLN A 25 25.95 -17.84 -53.10
C GLN A 25 25.65 -18.02 -51.60
N ASN A 26 26.19 -19.06 -50.97
CA ASN A 26 26.05 -19.27 -49.53
C ASN A 26 27.15 -18.53 -48.76
N GLN A 27 28.36 -18.47 -49.30
CA GLN A 27 29.46 -17.65 -48.75
C GLN A 27 29.10 -16.17 -48.76
N GLU A 28 28.50 -15.66 -49.84
CA GLU A 28 27.99 -14.30 -49.94
C GLU A 28 26.89 -14.02 -48.89
N LYS A 29 25.92 -14.93 -48.72
CA LYS A 29 24.90 -14.81 -47.67
C LYS A 29 25.49 -14.82 -46.26
N VAL A 30 26.44 -15.70 -45.98
CA VAL A 30 27.15 -15.76 -44.68
C VAL A 30 27.91 -14.46 -44.44
N TRP A 31 28.66 -13.98 -45.43
CA TRP A 31 29.39 -12.72 -45.35
C TRP A 31 28.48 -11.52 -45.11
N LEU A 32 27.33 -11.43 -45.81
CA LEU A 32 26.32 -10.38 -45.56
C LEU A 32 25.73 -10.49 -44.15
N ALA A 33 25.49 -11.70 -43.64
CA ALA A 33 25.05 -11.92 -42.26
C ALA A 33 26.11 -11.47 -41.25
N GLU A 34 27.38 -11.80 -41.48
CA GLU A 34 28.52 -11.39 -40.64
C GLU A 34 28.72 -9.87 -40.63
N GLN A 35 28.64 -9.20 -41.80
CA GLN A 35 28.69 -7.73 -41.85
C GLN A 35 27.53 -7.10 -41.08
N LYS A 36 26.30 -7.60 -41.30
CA LYS A 36 25.12 -7.12 -40.56
C LYS A 36 25.26 -7.33 -39.06
N GLN A 37 25.69 -8.52 -38.62
CA GLN A 37 25.92 -8.83 -37.21
C GLN A 37 27.00 -7.92 -36.60
N LYS A 38 28.07 -7.63 -37.34
CA LYS A 38 29.15 -6.72 -36.92
C LYS A 38 28.67 -5.27 -36.79
N GLU A 39 27.80 -4.81 -37.68
CA GLU A 39 27.15 -3.51 -37.54
C GLU A 39 26.19 -3.44 -36.35
N GLU A 40 25.38 -4.49 -36.14
CA GLU A 40 24.45 -4.58 -35.01
C GLU A 40 25.22 -4.57 -33.67
N GLN A 41 26.29 -5.38 -33.55
CA GLN A 41 27.18 -5.34 -32.39
C GLN A 41 27.87 -3.99 -32.20
N LYS A 42 28.21 -3.27 -33.28
CA LYS A 42 28.78 -1.92 -33.18
C LYS A 42 27.74 -0.93 -32.63
N LYS A 43 26.51 -0.95 -33.16
CA LYS A 43 25.38 -0.12 -32.70
C LYS A 43 25.02 -0.42 -31.24
N GLU A 44 25.04 -1.70 -30.85
CA GLU A 44 24.78 -2.11 -29.46
C GLU A 44 25.87 -1.59 -28.51
N LYS A 45 27.15 -1.71 -28.88
CA LYS A 45 28.27 -1.17 -28.10
C LYS A 45 28.24 0.35 -27.99
N GLU A 46 27.89 1.05 -29.06
CA GLU A 46 27.72 2.52 -29.08
C GLU A 46 26.57 2.98 -28.16
N LEU A 47 25.43 2.26 -28.17
CA LEU A 47 24.31 2.53 -27.27
C LEU A 47 24.66 2.24 -25.80
N GLU A 48 25.43 1.19 -25.54
CA GLU A 48 25.90 0.83 -24.20
C GLU A 48 26.97 1.80 -23.67
N GLU A 49 27.89 2.25 -24.53
CA GLU A 49 28.86 3.30 -24.22
C GLU A 49 28.15 4.62 -23.89
N ARG A 50 27.16 5.02 -24.71
CA ARG A 50 26.33 6.19 -24.42
C ARG A 50 25.61 6.10 -23.07
N ARG A 51 25.06 4.93 -22.69
CA ARG A 51 24.47 4.73 -21.34
C ARG A 51 25.50 4.92 -20.24
N ARG A 52 26.72 4.42 -20.42
CA ARG A 52 27.83 4.59 -19.45
C ARG A 52 28.25 6.05 -19.34
N GLU A 53 28.28 6.79 -20.45
CA GLU A 53 28.51 8.24 -20.43
C GLU A 53 27.40 8.99 -19.69
N GLU A 54 26.13 8.68 -19.96
CA GLU A 54 24.98 9.28 -19.26
C GLU A 54 25.04 9.02 -17.74
N VAL A 55 25.36 7.79 -17.32
CA VAL A 55 25.58 7.42 -15.90
C VAL A 55 26.78 8.16 -15.30
N LYS A 56 27.91 8.22 -16.01
CA LYS A 56 29.13 8.92 -15.55
C LYS A 56 28.89 10.44 -15.41
N ILE A 57 28.11 11.03 -16.31
CA ILE A 57 27.69 12.43 -16.23
C ILE A 57 26.76 12.63 -15.03
N GLU A 58 25.83 11.71 -14.76
CA GLU A 58 24.98 11.79 -13.57
C GLU A 58 25.79 11.64 -12.27
N GLU A 59 26.77 10.74 -12.23
CA GLU A 59 27.68 10.55 -11.10
C GLU A 59 28.52 11.81 -10.83
N LEU A 60 29.14 12.40 -11.87
CA LEU A 60 29.87 13.67 -11.74
C LEU A 60 28.94 14.81 -11.27
N ARG A 61 27.72 14.90 -11.82
CA ARG A 61 26.70 15.85 -11.32
C ARG A 61 26.29 15.57 -9.88
N ARG A 62 26.30 14.31 -9.43
CA ARG A 62 26.03 13.91 -8.04
C ARG A 62 27.18 14.27 -7.12
N ALA A 63 28.43 14.09 -7.54
CA ALA A 63 29.63 14.52 -6.83
C ALA A 63 29.62 16.04 -6.61
N LEU A 64 29.48 16.83 -7.69
CA LEU A 64 29.40 18.30 -7.62
C LEU A 64 28.24 18.79 -6.74
N ARG A 65 27.07 18.14 -6.79
CA ARG A 65 25.95 18.45 -5.87
C ARG A 65 26.22 18.01 -4.43
N GLY A 66 27.04 16.98 -4.20
CA GLY A 66 27.49 16.53 -2.89
C GLY A 66 28.48 17.51 -2.29
N GLU A 67 29.49 17.92 -3.05
CA GLU A 67 30.49 18.92 -2.69
C GLU A 67 29.85 20.29 -2.41
N ALA A 68 28.94 20.77 -3.27
CA ALA A 68 28.21 22.01 -3.04
C ALA A 68 27.35 21.97 -1.76
N LYS A 69 26.74 20.81 -1.46
CA LYS A 69 26.02 20.59 -0.20
C LYS A 69 26.95 20.54 1.01
N ALA A 70 28.13 19.91 0.87
CA ALA A 70 29.13 19.85 1.94
C ALA A 70 29.70 21.24 2.25
N ALA A 71 30.00 22.04 1.23
CA ALA A 71 30.44 23.43 1.37
C ALA A 71 29.38 24.29 2.06
N LEU A 72 28.11 24.20 1.63
CA LEU A 72 26.99 24.91 2.27
C LEU A 72 26.73 24.41 3.70
N GLN A 73 26.94 23.11 3.97
CA GLN A 73 26.84 22.58 5.33
C GLN A 73 28.00 23.05 6.23
N LEU A 74 29.21 23.26 5.70
CA LEU A 74 30.31 23.88 6.44
C LEU A 74 30.00 25.34 6.76
N GLN A 75 29.54 26.12 5.78
CA GLN A 75 29.11 27.52 6.00
C GLN A 75 27.98 27.61 7.04
N ASN A 76 27.00 26.71 6.99
CA ASN A 76 25.94 26.65 8.01
C ASN A 76 26.52 26.29 9.39
N LYS A 77 27.42 25.30 9.50
CA LYS A 77 28.06 24.91 10.77
C LYS A 77 28.95 26.01 11.36
N GLU A 78 29.60 26.81 10.52
CA GLU A 78 30.37 27.99 10.93
C GLU A 78 29.46 29.13 11.42
N GLY A 79 28.20 29.19 10.95
CA GLY A 79 27.17 30.09 11.46
C GLY A 79 26.41 29.57 12.69
N GLU A 80 26.30 28.24 12.86
CA GLU A 80 25.58 27.59 13.96
C GLU A 80 26.53 27.28 15.15
N VAL A 81 26.93 28.33 15.88
CA VAL A 81 27.42 28.17 17.26
C VAL A 81 26.22 27.91 18.17
N ILE A 82 25.65 26.70 18.04
CA ILE A 82 24.47 26.23 18.77
C ILE A 82 24.79 26.23 20.26
N SER A 83 23.95 26.87 21.07
CA SER A 83 24.12 26.82 22.53
C SER A 83 23.93 25.39 23.04
N PRO A 84 24.69 24.90 24.05
CA PRO A 84 24.49 23.57 24.62
C PRO A 84 23.05 23.28 25.09
N ALA A 85 22.29 24.34 25.42
CA ALA A 85 20.87 24.24 25.73
C ALA A 85 19.97 23.91 24.51
N GLU A 86 20.34 24.39 23.32
CA GLU A 86 19.61 24.14 22.07
C GLU A 86 19.92 22.74 21.52
N GLU A 87 21.18 22.28 21.62
CA GLU A 87 21.55 20.89 21.27
C GLU A 87 20.74 19.88 22.11
N LEU A 88 20.60 20.13 23.41
CA LEU A 88 19.78 19.30 24.30
C LEU A 88 18.30 19.29 23.87
N GLN A 89 17.75 20.43 23.44
CA GLN A 89 16.38 20.51 22.91
C GLN A 89 16.23 19.77 21.57
N GLN A 90 17.21 19.88 20.66
CA GLN A 90 17.21 19.15 19.40
C GLN A 90 17.23 17.63 19.67
N LYS A 91 18.15 17.16 20.52
CA LYS A 91 18.26 15.76 20.95
C LYS A 91 16.98 15.24 21.62
N ALA A 92 16.32 16.06 22.45
CA ALA A 92 15.03 15.72 23.04
C ALA A 92 13.90 15.59 21.97
N ARG A 93 13.86 16.49 20.98
CA ARG A 93 12.91 16.42 19.85
C ARG A 93 13.16 15.19 18.98
N GLU A 94 14.42 14.83 18.72
CA GLU A 94 14.78 13.63 17.97
C GLU A 94 14.46 12.35 18.74
N ALA A 95 14.79 12.28 20.03
CA ALA A 95 14.40 11.17 20.89
C ALA A 95 12.87 10.98 20.93
N ALA A 96 12.10 12.07 21.02
CA ALA A 96 10.64 12.02 20.95
C ALA A 96 10.14 11.48 19.59
N ARG A 97 10.76 11.87 18.48
CA ARG A 97 10.47 11.31 17.14
C ARG A 97 10.79 9.82 17.06
N GLN A 98 11.93 9.39 17.57
CA GLN A 98 12.34 7.98 17.59
C GLN A 98 11.39 7.14 18.46
N GLN A 99 11.01 7.61 19.65
CA GLN A 99 10.02 6.97 20.51
C GLN A 99 8.63 6.88 19.85
N ALA A 100 8.21 7.91 19.11
CA ALA A 100 6.96 7.87 18.36
C ALA A 100 6.98 6.81 17.24
N LEU A 101 8.11 6.67 16.53
CA LEU A 101 8.30 5.62 15.52
C LEU A 101 8.31 4.22 16.15
N GLN A 102 9.02 4.03 17.27
CA GLN A 102 9.04 2.76 18.01
C GLN A 102 7.64 2.38 18.52
N ARG A 103 6.89 3.32 19.10
CA ARG A 103 5.48 3.09 19.51
C ARG A 103 4.62 2.67 18.33
N LYS A 104 4.75 3.33 17.17
CA LYS A 104 4.01 2.97 15.96
C LYS A 104 4.39 1.58 15.41
N GLN A 105 5.66 1.20 15.49
CA GLN A 105 6.11 -0.15 15.15
C GLN A 105 5.57 -1.20 16.13
N GLN A 106 5.61 -0.93 17.43
CA GLN A 106 5.04 -1.80 18.46
C GLN A 106 3.52 -1.96 18.30
N GLU A 107 2.78 -0.88 18.01
CA GLU A 107 1.36 -0.93 17.73
C GLU A 107 1.05 -1.74 16.47
N ALA A 108 1.79 -1.54 15.38
CA ALA A 108 1.65 -2.34 14.16
C ALA A 108 1.91 -3.84 14.42
N HIS A 109 2.95 -4.16 15.20
CA HIS A 109 3.26 -5.53 15.60
C HIS A 109 2.17 -6.14 16.51
N GLN A 110 1.59 -5.38 17.43
CA GLN A 110 0.45 -5.82 18.24
C GLN A 110 -0.80 -6.06 17.38
N ARG A 111 -1.07 -5.20 16.39
CA ARG A 111 -2.17 -5.37 15.42
C ARG A 111 -1.97 -6.63 14.57
N LEU A 112 -0.73 -6.96 14.18
CA LEU A 112 -0.42 -8.18 13.43
C LEU A 112 -0.48 -9.47 14.28
N LYS A 113 -0.23 -9.37 15.59
CA LYS A 113 -0.35 -10.51 16.53
C LYS A 113 -1.79 -10.92 16.83
N GLN A 114 -2.75 -10.02 16.67
CA GLN A 114 -4.16 -10.32 16.87
C GLN A 114 -4.77 -10.87 15.57
N PRO A 115 -5.44 -12.04 15.59
CA PRO A 115 -6.12 -12.54 14.40
C PRO A 115 -7.20 -11.55 13.96
N ALA A 116 -7.29 -11.30 12.65
CA ALA A 116 -8.27 -10.39 12.10
C ALA A 116 -9.68 -10.93 12.32
N LYS A 117 -10.50 -10.21 13.09
CA LYS A 117 -11.91 -10.56 13.30
C LYS A 117 -12.63 -10.54 11.95
N SER A 118 -13.20 -11.67 11.55
CA SER A 118 -13.97 -11.75 10.31
C SER A 118 -15.28 -10.98 10.46
N SER A 119 -15.59 -10.08 9.51
CA SER A 119 -16.87 -9.36 9.46
C SER A 119 -17.96 -10.12 8.70
N LEU A 120 -17.58 -11.18 7.98
CA LEU A 120 -18.46 -11.97 7.13
C LEU A 120 -19.27 -13.03 7.90
N TYR A 121 -18.71 -13.56 8.99
CA TYR A 121 -19.32 -14.61 9.79
C TYR A 121 -19.19 -14.26 11.27
N SER A 122 -20.29 -14.32 12.01
CA SER A 122 -20.24 -14.25 13.46
C SER A 122 -19.95 -15.64 14.02
N GLU A 123 -18.78 -15.77 14.64
CA GLU A 123 -18.41 -16.95 15.42
C GLU A 123 -19.15 -16.93 16.78
N ASP A 124 -19.27 -18.10 17.42
CA ASP A 124 -19.83 -18.26 18.78
C ASP A 124 -21.19 -17.56 19.05
N VAL A 125 -22.11 -17.63 18.09
CA VAL A 125 -23.46 -17.04 18.24
C VAL A 125 -24.32 -17.81 19.24
N PHE A 126 -24.37 -17.28 20.46
CA PHE A 126 -25.21 -17.75 21.56
C PHE A 126 -26.67 -17.35 21.38
N ILE A 127 -27.47 -18.24 20.80
CA ILE A 127 -28.92 -18.06 20.65
C ILE A 127 -29.68 -18.41 21.93
N LEU A 128 -30.84 -17.75 22.14
CA LEU A 128 -31.86 -18.09 23.16
C LEU A 128 -31.33 -18.33 24.59
N GLY A 129 -30.28 -17.59 24.97
CA GLY A 129 -29.69 -17.65 26.32
C GLY A 129 -28.86 -18.91 26.61
N HIS A 130 -28.45 -19.68 25.59
CA HIS A 130 -27.48 -20.77 25.79
C HIS A 130 -26.06 -20.21 25.95
N THR A 131 -25.20 -20.87 26.74
CA THR A 131 -23.78 -20.50 26.92
C THR A 131 -22.83 -21.31 26.02
N SER A 132 -23.40 -22.04 25.07
CA SER A 132 -22.72 -22.95 24.15
C SER A 132 -23.41 -22.90 22.78
N VAL A 133 -22.66 -23.03 21.69
CA VAL A 133 -23.22 -23.06 20.32
C VAL A 133 -24.03 -24.34 20.08
N PHE A 134 -25.08 -24.29 19.25
CA PHE A 134 -25.82 -25.48 18.82
C PHE A 134 -24.90 -26.41 18.00
N GLY A 135 -24.76 -27.67 18.40
CA GLY A 135 -23.75 -28.58 17.85
C GLY A 135 -22.56 -28.84 18.78
N SER A 136 -22.51 -28.18 19.94
CA SER A 136 -21.47 -28.43 20.97
C SER A 136 -21.67 -29.74 21.75
N TYR A 137 -22.80 -30.44 21.57
CA TYR A 137 -23.10 -31.71 22.23
C TYR A 137 -23.84 -32.66 21.28
N TYR A 138 -23.48 -33.95 21.32
CA TYR A 138 -24.14 -35.01 20.56
C TYR A 138 -24.76 -36.04 21.52
N SER A 139 -26.07 -36.23 21.45
CA SER A 139 -26.77 -37.27 22.20
C SER A 139 -26.72 -38.58 21.42
N ARG A 140 -25.97 -39.56 21.92
CA ARG A 140 -25.90 -40.91 21.31
C ARG A 140 -27.24 -41.65 21.33
N GLY A 141 -28.14 -41.33 22.27
CA GLY A 141 -29.44 -41.98 22.40
C GLY A 141 -30.45 -41.55 21.35
N GLU A 142 -30.46 -40.25 21.01
CA GLU A 142 -31.37 -39.69 19.98
C GLU A 142 -30.69 -39.48 18.62
N GLN A 143 -29.37 -39.71 18.54
CA GLN A 143 -28.52 -39.42 17.37
C GLN A 143 -28.59 -37.95 16.88
N LYS A 144 -28.92 -37.03 17.77
CA LYS A 144 -29.09 -35.59 17.48
C LYS A 144 -28.02 -34.74 18.14
N TRP A 145 -27.72 -33.63 17.49
CA TRP A 145 -26.91 -32.54 18.03
C TRP A 145 -27.75 -31.58 18.87
N GLY A 146 -27.12 -30.93 19.84
CA GLY A 146 -27.74 -29.98 20.76
C GLY A 146 -26.74 -29.04 21.41
N PHE A 147 -27.17 -28.39 22.49
CA PHE A 147 -26.37 -27.46 23.28
C PHE A 147 -25.68 -28.19 24.46
N SER A 148 -24.37 -27.98 24.66
CA SER A 148 -23.65 -28.61 25.78
C SER A 148 -24.05 -28.07 27.15
N CYS A 149 -24.48 -26.81 27.24
CA CYS A 149 -24.84 -26.17 28.52
C CYS A 149 -26.01 -26.87 29.24
N CYS A 150 -27.09 -27.18 28.51
CA CYS A 150 -28.34 -27.72 29.07
C CYS A 150 -28.74 -29.07 28.48
N LYS A 151 -27.99 -29.60 27.51
CA LYS A 151 -28.26 -30.83 26.76
C LYS A 151 -29.59 -30.84 25.97
N CYS A 152 -30.24 -29.67 25.80
CA CYS A 152 -31.39 -29.54 24.92
C CYS A 152 -30.98 -29.80 23.45
N LEU A 153 -31.80 -30.59 22.75
CA LEU A 153 -31.58 -31.02 21.36
C LEU A 153 -32.36 -30.16 20.34
N GLU A 154 -33.31 -29.35 20.81
CA GLU A 154 -34.05 -28.40 19.98
C GLU A 154 -33.32 -27.06 19.89
N ARG A 155 -33.05 -26.60 18.66
CA ARG A 155 -32.38 -25.31 18.41
C ARG A 155 -33.23 -24.09 18.81
N SER A 156 -34.55 -24.24 18.79
CA SER A 156 -35.55 -23.23 19.15
C SER A 156 -35.92 -23.21 20.64
N ALA A 157 -35.45 -24.16 21.45
CA ALA A 157 -35.70 -24.17 22.88
C ALA A 157 -34.82 -23.13 23.59
N ARG A 158 -35.40 -22.40 24.55
CA ARG A 158 -34.68 -21.42 25.39
C ARG A 158 -33.96 -22.12 26.53
N CYS A 159 -32.75 -21.68 26.87
CA CYS A 159 -31.92 -22.34 27.89
C CYS A 159 -32.64 -22.40 29.27
N PRO A 160 -32.89 -23.59 29.85
CA PRO A 160 -33.55 -23.69 31.16
C PRO A 160 -32.63 -23.22 32.30
N LEU A 161 -31.31 -23.45 32.19
CA LEU A 161 -30.33 -23.03 33.19
C LEU A 161 -30.21 -21.50 33.27
N ASN A 162 -30.23 -20.82 32.12
CA ASN A 162 -30.10 -19.36 32.10
C ASN A 162 -31.40 -18.67 32.51
N GLN A 163 -32.57 -19.24 32.20
CA GLN A 163 -33.86 -18.76 32.74
C GLN A 163 -33.88 -18.77 34.28
N ALA A 164 -33.33 -19.82 34.91
CA ALA A 164 -33.22 -19.89 36.37
C ALA A 164 -32.29 -18.81 36.94
N GLU A 165 -31.21 -18.46 36.24
CA GLU A 165 -30.26 -17.42 36.68
C GLU A 165 -30.78 -16.00 36.41
N GLU A 166 -31.42 -15.73 35.26
CA GLU A 166 -32.15 -14.48 34.99
C GLU A 166 -33.20 -14.21 36.08
N GLN A 167 -33.97 -15.23 36.48
CA GLN A 167 -34.96 -15.13 37.56
C GLN A 167 -34.32 -14.84 38.94
N ARG A 168 -33.14 -15.41 39.23
CA ARG A 168 -32.37 -15.12 40.46
C ARG A 168 -31.86 -13.69 40.48
N ILE A 169 -31.30 -13.22 39.37
CA ILE A 169 -30.79 -11.84 39.22
C ILE A 169 -31.93 -10.83 39.36
N ASN A 170 -33.09 -11.09 38.72
CA ASN A 170 -34.25 -10.19 38.80
C ASN A 170 -34.86 -10.14 40.20
N LYS A 171 -34.94 -11.28 40.93
CA LYS A 171 -35.33 -11.28 42.35
C LYS A 171 -34.36 -10.48 43.23
N ARG A 172 -33.05 -10.53 42.96
CA ARG A 172 -32.04 -9.71 43.67
C ARG A 172 -32.20 -8.22 43.36
N LYS A 173 -32.40 -7.82 42.10
CA LYS A 173 -32.65 -6.43 41.71
C LYS A 173 -33.92 -5.87 42.36
N HIS A 174 -35.01 -6.63 42.38
CA HIS A 174 -36.27 -6.19 43.01
C HIS A 174 -36.19 -6.06 44.54
N ARG A 175 -35.22 -6.73 45.18
CA ARG A 175 -34.90 -6.57 46.62
C ARG A 175 -34.02 -5.35 46.92
N ASN A 176 -33.23 -4.91 45.95
CA ASN A 176 -32.30 -3.77 46.08
C ASN A 176 -32.88 -2.45 45.52
N GLY A 177 -34.04 -2.47 44.87
CA GLY A 177 -34.71 -1.30 44.27
C GLY A 177 -35.42 -0.36 45.25
N CYS A 178 -35.05 -0.34 46.53
CA CYS A 178 -35.69 0.50 47.55
C CYS A 178 -34.66 1.07 48.53
N GLN A 179 -33.85 2.03 48.05
CA GLN A 179 -33.24 3.14 48.82
C GLN A 179 -32.30 3.98 47.94
N VAL A 180 -32.81 5.03 47.30
CA VAL A 180 -32.19 6.37 47.27
C VAL A 180 -33.33 7.38 47.21
N GLN A 181 -33.51 8.17 48.27
CA GLN A 181 -34.23 9.44 48.15
C GLN A 181 -33.20 10.53 47.82
N PRO A 182 -33.44 11.42 46.85
CA PRO A 182 -32.67 12.64 46.71
C PRO A 182 -33.14 13.64 47.79
N ALA A 183 -32.22 14.07 48.66
CA ALA A 183 -32.48 15.11 49.65
C ALA A 183 -31.66 16.37 49.32
N ASP A 184 -32.38 17.49 49.29
CA ASP A 184 -31.99 18.87 49.00
C ASP A 184 -30.72 19.32 49.76
N ALA A 185 -29.70 19.92 49.15
CA ALA A 185 -29.58 21.25 48.50
C ALA A 185 -29.20 22.40 49.46
N VAL A 186 -28.06 23.06 49.18
CA VAL A 186 -27.75 24.43 49.57
C VAL A 186 -27.14 25.17 48.38
N THR A 187 -27.53 26.43 48.20
CA THR A 187 -27.45 27.19 46.95
C THR A 187 -26.35 28.26 46.92
N ARG A 188 -25.97 28.69 45.71
CA ARG A 188 -25.66 30.10 45.43
C ARG A 188 -26.00 30.43 43.95
N ALA A 189 -26.84 31.44 43.73
CA ALA A 189 -27.36 31.87 42.41
C ALA A 189 -26.30 32.67 41.61
N CYS A 190 -26.37 32.99 40.30
CA CYS A 190 -27.43 33.48 39.38
C CYS A 190 -27.00 33.17 37.90
N SER A 191 -27.78 33.26 36.82
CA SER A 191 -29.21 33.55 36.56
C SER A 191 -29.63 33.03 35.15
N SER A 192 -30.93 33.16 34.81
CA SER A 192 -31.57 32.93 33.48
C SER A 192 -31.69 34.26 32.67
N PRO A 193 -32.01 34.32 31.34
CA PRO A 193 -33.10 33.56 30.67
C PRO A 193 -32.92 33.10 29.19
N LYS A 194 -34.02 32.57 28.65
CA LYS A 194 -34.23 31.79 27.40
C LYS A 194 -34.37 32.63 26.11
N GLN A 195 -34.14 32.00 24.95
CA GLN A 195 -35.00 31.93 23.72
C GLN A 195 -34.29 31.01 22.69
N GLU A 196 -34.88 29.95 22.14
CA GLU A 196 -35.93 29.83 21.09
C GLU A 196 -35.52 30.26 19.66
N GLU A 197 -35.19 29.23 18.85
CA GLU A 197 -35.43 29.00 17.41
C GLU A 197 -35.66 30.18 16.43
N LYS A 198 -34.79 30.30 15.41
CA LYS A 198 -35.20 30.26 13.98
C LYS A 198 -34.07 30.18 12.96
N ASP A 199 -34.30 29.38 11.92
CA ASP A 199 -33.63 29.52 10.62
C ASP A 199 -34.06 30.80 9.88
N ARG A 200 -33.13 31.43 9.16
CA ARG A 200 -33.43 32.09 7.88
C ARG A 200 -32.19 32.29 6.99
N ILE A 201 -32.46 32.15 5.70
CA ILE A 201 -31.59 32.42 4.56
C ILE A 201 -31.68 33.92 4.24
N ASP A 202 -30.62 34.57 3.76
CA ASP A 202 -30.75 35.78 2.94
C ASP A 202 -29.61 35.90 1.91
N GLU A 203 -29.99 36.20 0.67
CA GLU A 203 -29.10 36.73 -0.39
C GLU A 203 -29.21 38.27 -0.43
N ALA A 204 -28.09 38.96 -0.65
CA ALA A 204 -27.97 40.26 -1.36
C ALA A 204 -26.47 40.51 -1.63
N ARG A 205 -25.95 40.87 -2.83
CA ARG A 205 -26.24 42.00 -3.74
C ARG A 205 -26.18 43.36 -3.01
N ASP A 206 -25.35 44.33 -3.33
CA ASP A 206 -24.89 44.87 -4.63
C ASP A 206 -23.38 45.26 -4.54
N GLY A 207 -22.58 45.33 -5.63
CA GLY A 207 -22.54 46.42 -6.64
C GLY A 207 -21.31 47.33 -6.36
N ILE A 208 -20.51 47.87 -7.28
CA ILE A 208 -20.70 48.25 -8.69
C ILE A 208 -19.32 48.43 -9.38
N LEU A 209 -19.19 47.87 -10.59
CA LEU A 209 -18.52 48.34 -11.82
C LEU A 209 -17.31 49.31 -11.77
N THR A 210 -16.26 48.99 -12.55
CA THR A 210 -15.98 49.65 -13.86
C THR A 210 -15.15 48.74 -14.78
N ASP A 211 -15.68 48.40 -15.96
CA ASP A 211 -14.93 47.80 -17.08
C ASP A 211 -15.02 48.72 -18.30
N THR A 212 -13.89 48.99 -18.97
CA THR A 212 -13.82 49.70 -20.25
C THR A 212 -13.70 48.72 -21.41
N ALA A 213 -14.66 48.78 -22.34
CA ALA A 213 -14.71 47.89 -23.50
C ALA A 213 -13.82 48.36 -24.66
N THR A 214 -13.21 47.40 -25.38
CA THR A 214 -12.67 47.63 -26.74
C THR A 214 -12.86 46.39 -27.63
N SER A 215 -13.77 46.51 -28.60
CA SER A 215 -13.89 45.80 -29.91
C SER A 215 -13.88 44.25 -30.00
N SER A 216 -14.99 43.72 -30.51
CA SER A 216 -15.07 42.60 -31.48
C SER A 216 -14.98 43.15 -32.93
N PRO A 217 -15.05 42.36 -34.05
CA PRO A 217 -15.23 40.90 -34.18
C PRO A 217 -14.31 40.20 -35.23
N SER A 218 -14.40 38.87 -35.33
CA SER A 218 -14.74 38.14 -36.58
C SER A 218 -14.71 36.62 -36.39
N ASN A 219 -15.79 35.93 -36.78
CA ASN A 219 -15.81 34.47 -36.86
C ASN A 219 -15.22 34.01 -38.20
N ASN A 220 -14.36 32.99 -38.16
CA ASN A 220 -14.28 31.95 -39.18
C ASN A 220 -14.10 30.62 -38.44
N GLY A 221 -14.93 29.64 -38.75
CA GLY A 221 -14.86 28.32 -38.11
C GLY A 221 -14.04 27.34 -38.94
N GLU A 222 -13.45 26.35 -38.29
CA GLU A 222 -13.20 25.03 -38.88
C GLU A 222 -13.00 23.97 -37.79
N ALA A 223 -13.03 22.70 -38.19
CA ALA A 223 -13.20 21.56 -37.30
C ALA A 223 -11.94 21.18 -36.49
N GLY A 224 -12.13 20.66 -35.28
CA GLY A 224 -11.06 20.08 -34.46
C GLY A 224 -11.58 19.43 -33.19
N SER A 225 -11.73 18.10 -33.19
CA SER A 225 -12.15 17.33 -32.01
C SER A 225 -11.05 17.31 -30.95
N ASN A 226 -11.30 17.90 -29.78
CA ASN A 226 -10.37 17.90 -28.66
C ASN A 226 -10.96 17.23 -27.42
N PHE A 227 -10.89 15.90 -27.38
CA PHE A 227 -11.27 15.09 -26.22
C PHE A 227 -10.12 15.06 -25.19
N HIS A 228 -10.11 16.01 -24.25
CA HIS A 228 -9.15 15.99 -23.14
C HIS A 228 -9.57 14.96 -22.07
N ALA A 229 -9.12 13.72 -22.23
CA ALA A 229 -9.29 12.67 -21.24
C ALA A 229 -8.32 12.86 -20.05
N THR A 230 -8.83 13.31 -18.89
CA THR A 230 -8.07 13.44 -17.63
C THR A 230 -7.88 12.08 -16.95
N GLY A 231 -7.15 11.18 -17.60
CA GLY A 231 -6.81 9.86 -17.07
C GLY A 231 -5.79 9.91 -15.94
N MET A 232 -6.24 9.91 -14.68
CA MET A 232 -5.37 9.79 -13.51
C MET A 232 -4.67 8.42 -13.48
N LYS A 233 -3.42 8.36 -13.96
CA LYS A 233 -2.58 7.15 -13.87
C LYS A 233 -2.22 6.83 -12.41
N LYS A 234 -3.00 5.93 -11.78
CA LYS A 234 -2.57 5.22 -10.57
C LYS A 234 -1.28 4.45 -10.91
N ARG A 235 -0.17 4.79 -10.25
CA ARG A 235 1.09 4.05 -10.39
C ARG A 235 0.90 2.63 -9.85
N ALA A 236 1.10 1.63 -10.71
CA ALA A 236 1.19 0.24 -10.28
C ALA A 236 2.37 0.10 -9.31
N ARG A 237 2.16 -0.59 -8.19
CA ARG A 237 3.18 -0.79 -7.17
C ARG A 237 3.85 -2.16 -7.38
N GLU A 238 4.69 -2.22 -8.41
CA GLU A 238 5.74 -3.24 -8.53
C GLU A 238 6.62 -3.21 -7.26
N GLY A 239 6.99 -4.32 -6.63
CA GLY A 239 6.48 -5.68 -6.74
C GLY A 239 6.89 -6.48 -5.50
N GLY A 240 6.03 -7.34 -4.97
CA GLY A 240 6.27 -8.04 -3.69
C GLY A 240 7.53 -8.92 -3.68
N VAL A 241 7.94 -9.42 -4.84
CA VAL A 241 9.12 -10.30 -5.00
C VAL A 241 10.42 -9.59 -4.63
N ALA A 242 10.58 -8.30 -4.98
CA ALA A 242 11.77 -7.53 -4.63
C ALA A 242 11.86 -7.24 -3.11
N ALA A 243 10.72 -7.14 -2.42
CA ALA A 243 10.68 -7.02 -0.97
C ALA A 243 10.99 -8.36 -0.25
N TYR A 244 10.63 -9.49 -0.87
CA TYR A 244 10.91 -10.83 -0.35
C TYR A 244 12.40 -11.19 -0.46
N LEU A 245 13.03 -10.97 -1.62
CA LEU A 245 14.47 -11.19 -1.81
C LEU A 245 15.31 -10.39 -0.80
N LYS A 246 14.96 -9.11 -0.59
CA LYS A 246 15.64 -8.23 0.37
C LYS A 246 15.46 -8.64 1.85
N LEU A 247 14.50 -9.51 2.16
CA LEU A 247 14.33 -10.05 3.52
C LEU A 247 15.21 -11.30 3.75
N MET A 248 15.46 -12.08 2.70
CA MET A 248 16.30 -13.29 2.75
C MET A 248 17.80 -12.96 2.82
N GLU A 249 18.24 -11.85 2.21
CA GLU A 249 19.64 -11.39 2.31
C GLU A 249 20.04 -10.97 3.74
N THR A 250 19.08 -10.59 4.59
CA THR A 250 19.36 -10.10 5.96
C THR A 250 19.43 -11.18 7.04
N THR A 251 19.38 -12.46 6.66
CA THR A 251 19.35 -13.60 7.62
C THR A 251 20.62 -14.46 7.63
N ASP A 252 21.64 -14.15 6.83
CA ASP A 252 22.88 -14.96 6.72
C ASP A 252 24.07 -14.40 7.53
N ASP A 253 24.06 -13.12 7.96
CA ASP A 253 25.13 -12.51 8.74
C ASP A 253 25.02 -12.83 10.25
N GLY A 254 25.08 -14.11 10.65
CA GLY A 254 24.85 -14.48 12.05
C GLY A 254 25.10 -15.93 12.50
N ASP A 255 26.34 -16.42 12.36
CA ASP A 255 27.00 -17.36 13.32
C ASP A 255 28.54 -17.23 13.22
#